data_AF-A0A221SPN8-F1
#
_entry.id   AF-A0A221SPN8-F1
#
_cell.length_a   1.000
_cell.length_b   1.000
_cell.length_c   1.000
_cell.angle_alpha   90.00
_cell.angle_beta   90.00
_cell.angle_gamma   90.00
#
_symmetry.space_group_name_H-M   'P 1'
#
loop_
_entity.id
_entity.type
_entity.pdbx_description
1 polymer ?
#
loop_
_entity_poly.entity_id
_entity_poly.type
_entity_poly.pdbx_seq_one_letter_code
_entity_poly.pdbx_strand_id
1 'polypeptide(L)' 'PFGGASHAKGIVLEKVGVEAKQPNSAIRKCVRVQLIKNGKKITAFVPRDGCL' A
#
# COMPACT_ATOMS: atom_id res chain seq x y z
N PRO A 1 -4.60 -7.89 8.68
CA PRO A 1 -4.67 -6.50 9.23
C PRO A 1 -6.07 -5.87 9.26
N PHE A 2 -7.07 -6.37 8.52
CA PHE A 2 -8.39 -5.73 8.44
C PHE A 2 -9.43 -6.22 9.46
N GLY A 3 -9.09 -7.20 10.30
CA GLY A 3 -9.98 -7.68 11.37
C GLY A 3 -11.25 -8.34 10.85
N GLY A 4 -11.14 -9.16 9.81
CA GLY A 4 -12.28 -9.87 9.19
C GLY A 4 -13.07 -9.07 8.15
N ALA A 5 -12.93 -7.75 8.12
CA ALA A 5 -13.56 -6.91 7.09
C ALA A 5 -12.81 -6.97 5.76
N SER A 6 -13.54 -6.93 4.65
CA SER A 6 -12.99 -6.91 3.29
C SER A 6 -12.21 -5.62 3.02
N HIS A 7 -12.67 -4.48 3.53
CA HIS A 7 -12.08 -3.15 3.29
C HIS A 7 -11.70 -2.45 4.60
N ALA A 8 -10.76 -1.50 4.50
CA ALA A 8 -10.34 -0.66 5.62
C ALA A 8 -10.00 0.75 5.14
N LYS A 9 -10.30 1.76 5.98
CA LYS A 9 -9.90 3.16 5.75
C LYS A 9 -8.64 3.47 6.57
N GLY A 10 -7.77 4.29 6.01
CA GLY A 10 -6.51 4.67 6.64
C GLY A 10 -5.99 6.03 6.14
N ILE A 11 -4.97 6.52 6.83
CA ILE A 11 -4.26 7.76 6.54
C ILE A 11 -2.92 7.42 5.87
N VAL A 12 -2.58 8.10 4.78
CA VAL A 12 -1.30 7.92 4.08
C VAL A 12 -0.19 8.59 4.89
N LEU A 13 0.91 7.86 5.11
CA LEU A 13 2.10 8.35 5.81
C LEU A 13 3.21 8.73 4.81
N GLU A 14 3.59 7.81 3.93
CA GLU A 14 4.69 8.03 2.97
C GLU A 14 4.48 7.23 1.69
N LYS A 15 5.09 7.71 0.59
CA LYS A 15 5.15 7.03 -0.70
C LYS A 15 6.36 6.09 -0.71
N VAL A 16 6.18 4.85 -1.17
CA VAL A 16 7.23 3.82 -1.20
C VAL A 16 7.25 3.17 -2.58
N GLY A 17 8.44 3.06 -3.19
CA GLY A 17 8.65 2.23 -4.36
C GLY A 17 9.10 0.84 -3.92
N VAL A 18 8.37 -0.21 -4.33
CA VAL A 18 8.76 -1.60 -4.07
C VAL A 18 9.24 -2.22 -5.37
N GLU A 19 10.47 -2.73 -5.39
CA GLU A 19 11.00 -3.43 -6.55
C GLU A 19 10.22 -4.73 -6.80
N ALA A 20 9.91 -5.00 -8.07
CA ALA A 20 9.31 -6.26 -8.46
C ALA A 20 10.30 -7.40 -8.26
N LYS A 21 9.80 -8.57 -7.86
CA LYS A 21 10.61 -9.79 -7.80
C LYS A 21 10.95 -10.24 -9.22
N GLN A 22 12.18 -10.73 -9.39
CA GLN A 22 12.65 -11.36 -10.64
C GLN A 22 11.67 -12.46 -11.08
N PRO A 23 11.38 -12.61 -12.38
CA PRO A 23 12.11 -12.09 -13.56
C PRO A 23 11.68 -10.69 -14.05
N ASN A 24 10.75 -10.03 -13.36
CA ASN A 24 10.21 -8.75 -13.81
C ASN A 24 11.05 -7.58 -13.31
N SER A 25 11.39 -6.63 -14.19
CA SER A 25 12.04 -5.36 -13.83
C SER A 25 11.01 -4.23 -13.86
N ALA A 26 10.53 -3.84 -12.68
CA ALA A 26 9.61 -2.71 -12.51
C ALA A 26 9.59 -2.21 -11.06
N ILE A 27 9.33 -0.91 -10.88
CA ILE A 27 9.07 -0.32 -9.55
C ILE A 27 7.55 -0.27 -9.35
N ARG A 28 7.05 -1.03 -8.37
CA ARG A 28 5.64 -0.98 -7.95
C ARG A 28 5.42 0.21 -7.02
N LYS A 29 4.57 1.13 -7.45
CA LYS A 29 4.19 2.32 -6.69
C LYS A 29 3.28 1.91 -5.52
N CYS A 30 3.75 2.14 -4.30
CA CYS A 30 3.05 1.78 -3.07
C CYS A 30 2.98 2.99 -2.12
N VAL A 31 2.09 2.93 -1.14
CA VAL A 31 1.98 3.88 -0.05
C VAL A 31 1.96 3.15 1.29
N ARG A 32 2.57 3.73 2.32
CA ARG A 32 2.33 3.29 3.69
C ARG A 32 1.09 3.97 4.23
N VAL A 33 0.18 3.17 4.76
CA VAL A 33 -1.10 3.60 5.27
C VAL A 33 -1.24 3.15 6.72
N GLN A 34 -1.59 4.07 7.61
CA GLN A 34 -2.01 3.75 8.96
C GLN A 34 -3.52 3.58 8.98
N LEU A 35 -3.99 2.39 9.30
CA LEU A 35 -5.41 2.10 9.41
C LEU A 35 -6.02 2.85 10.60
N ILE A 36 -7.13 3.57 10.38
CA ILE A 36 -7.78 4.37 11.43
C ILE A 36 -8.34 3.48 12.54
N LYS A 37 -8.94 2.35 12.16
CA LYS A 37 -9.66 1.46 13.08
C LYS A 37 -8.77 0.70 14.08
N ASN A 38 -7.48 0.55 13.81
CA ASN A 38 -6.59 -0.27 14.63
C ASN A 38 -5.16 0.28 14.76
N GLY A 39 -4.87 1.44 14.17
CA GLY A 39 -3.55 2.11 14.25
C GLY A 39 -2.41 1.35 13.58
N LYS A 40 -2.66 0.21 12.93
CA LYS A 40 -1.62 -0.61 12.30
C LYS A 40 -1.15 0.04 11.00
N LYS A 41 0.17 0.12 10.82
CA LYS A 41 0.82 0.61 9.60
C LYS A 41 1.00 -0.55 8.62
N ILE A 42 0.51 -0.38 7.40
CA ILE A 42 0.59 -1.37 6.31
C ILE A 42 1.09 -0.70 5.03
N THR A 43 1.69 -1.47 4.13
CA THR A 43 1.99 -1.05 2.76
C THR A 43 0.84 -1.45 1.84
N ALA A 44 0.38 -0.53 1.00
CA ALA A 44 -0.68 -0.76 0.01
C ALA A 44 -0.18 -0.39 -1.38
N PHE A 45 -0.47 -1.24 -2.36
CA PHE A 45 -0.16 -0.98 -3.77
C PHE A 45 -1.15 0.02 -4.36
N VAL A 46 -0.66 0.97 -5.16
CA VAL A 46 -1.52 1.94 -5.85
C VAL A 46 -1.70 1.50 -7.31
N PRO A 47 -2.90 1.07 -7.69
CA PRO A 47 -3.16 0.57 -9.04
C PRO A 47 -3.35 1.72 -10.04
N ARG A 48 -3.14 1.39 -11.33
CA ARG A 48 -3.18 2.26 -12.52
C ARG A 48 -1.95 3.13 -12.73
N ASP A 49 -1.65 3.38 -14.00
CA ASP A 49 -0.59 4.28 -14.42
C ASP A 49 -0.92 5.74 -14.06
N GLY A 50 0.10 6.49 -13.63
CA GLY A 50 -0.03 7.91 -13.26
C GLY A 50 -0.62 8.21 -11.87
N CYS A 51 -1.02 7.21 -11.08
CA CYS A 51 -1.74 7.42 -9.81
C CYS A 51 -0.84 7.62 -8.56
N LEU A 52 0.39 8.15 -8.70
CA LEU A 52 1.27 8.46 -7.55
C LEU A 52 2.10 9.72 -7.77
#